data_AF-A0A093T5R2-F1
#
_entry.id   AF-A0A093T5R2-F1
#
_cell.length_a   1.000
_cell.length_b   1.000
_cell.length_c   1.000
_cell.angle_alpha   90.00
_cell.angle_beta   90.00
_cell.angle_gamma   90.00
#
_symmetry.space_group_name_H-M   'P 1'
#
loop_
_entity.id
_entity.type
_entity.pdbx_description
1 polymer ?
#
loop_
_entity_poly.entity_id
_entity_poly.type
_entity_poly.pdbx_seq_one_letter_code
_entity_poly.pdbx_strand_id
1 'polypeptide(L)'
;ALGEKIYHGTPFRRCVEEGLLDCSRVVQIGIRGSSYDPHPYKYCQDQGFRVVLAEECWGRSLVPLMGEVRKQMGDKPVYISFDIDGLDPAYAPGTGTPEIAGLTPAQALEIIRGCKGLNIVGCDLVEVA
;
A
#
# COMPACT_ATOMS: atom_id res chain seq x y z
N ALA A 1 -12.07 -1.10 14.96
CA ALA A 1 -13.11 -0.22 15.54
C ALA A 1 -13.77 -0.92 16.73
N LEU A 2 -13.85 -0.29 17.91
CA LEU A 2 -14.66 -0.72 19.06
C LEU A 2 -14.68 -2.24 19.39
N GLY A 3 -13.57 -2.97 19.21
CA GLY A 3 -13.46 -4.41 19.49
C GLY A 3 -13.82 -5.35 18.33
N GLU A 4 -14.31 -4.84 17.20
CA GLU A 4 -14.68 -5.65 16.03
C GLU A 4 -13.46 -6.08 15.20
N LYS A 5 -13.47 -7.34 14.76
CA LYS A 5 -12.40 -7.95 13.96
C LYS A 5 -12.48 -7.65 12.46
N ILE A 6 -13.66 -7.25 11.98
CA ILE A 6 -13.94 -7.03 10.55
C ILE A 6 -14.30 -5.56 10.35
N TYR A 7 -13.35 -4.80 9.82
CA TYR A 7 -13.53 -3.42 9.38
C TYR A 7 -12.44 -3.05 8.35
N HIS A 8 -12.59 -1.90 7.68
CA HIS A 8 -11.74 -1.50 6.55
C HIS A 8 -10.21 -1.49 6.85
N GLY A 9 -9.78 -1.28 8.10
CA GLY A 9 -8.37 -1.36 8.51
C GLY A 9 -7.84 -2.76 8.86
N THR A 10 -8.61 -3.83 8.68
CA THR A 10 -8.18 -5.21 8.99
C THR A 10 -8.02 -6.23 7.84
N PRO A 11 -8.32 -5.94 6.56
CA PRO A 11 -8.37 -6.99 5.54
C PRO A 11 -7.04 -7.74 5.40
N PHE A 12 -5.91 -7.03 5.30
CA PHE A 12 -4.59 -7.69 5.17
C PHE A 12 -4.18 -8.47 6.42
N ARG A 13 -4.63 -8.07 7.61
CA ARG A 13 -4.45 -8.85 8.83
C ARG A 13 -5.20 -10.19 8.74
N ARG A 14 -6.44 -10.18 8.25
CA ARG A 14 -7.23 -11.41 8.02
C ARG A 14 -6.54 -12.30 6.97
N CYS A 15 -6.08 -11.71 5.85
CA CYS A 15 -5.38 -12.46 4.81
C CYS A 15 -4.11 -13.17 5.29
N VAL A 16 -3.34 -12.56 6.21
CA VAL A 16 -2.20 -13.23 6.85
C VAL A 16 -2.67 -14.40 7.71
N GLU A 17 -3.66 -14.18 8.59
CA GLU A 17 -4.16 -15.22 9.50
C GLU A 17 -4.80 -16.41 8.76
N GLU A 18 -5.36 -16.17 7.58
CA GLU A 18 -5.95 -17.19 6.70
C GLU A 18 -4.95 -17.81 5.70
N GLY A 19 -3.69 -17.39 5.71
CA GLY A 19 -2.65 -17.95 4.83
C GLY A 19 -2.83 -17.61 3.35
N LEU A 20 -3.46 -16.48 3.05
CA LEU A 20 -3.79 -16.04 1.68
C LEU A 20 -2.66 -15.22 1.03
N LEU A 21 -1.62 -14.85 1.77
CA LEU A 21 -0.51 -14.03 1.30
C LEU A 21 0.83 -14.80 1.36
N ASP A 22 1.64 -14.64 0.33
CA ASP A 22 3.09 -14.88 0.42
C ASP A 22 3.71 -13.64 1.10
N CYS A 23 3.87 -13.68 2.43
CA CYS A 23 4.25 -12.48 3.21
C CYS A 23 5.62 -11.89 2.83
N SER A 24 6.49 -12.67 2.16
CA SER A 24 7.76 -12.17 1.61
C SER A 24 7.60 -11.31 0.35
N ARG A 25 6.41 -11.35 -0.26
CA ARG A 25 6.02 -10.67 -1.51
C ARG A 25 4.88 -9.69 -1.27
N VAL A 26 4.93 -8.96 -0.15
CA VAL A 26 4.00 -7.86 0.16
C VAL A 26 4.77 -6.55 0.29
N VAL A 27 4.29 -5.52 -0.41
CA VAL A 27 4.82 -4.16 -0.34
C VAL A 27 3.67 -3.17 -0.14
N GLN A 28 3.79 -2.30 0.86
CA GLN A 28 2.86 -1.19 1.12
C GLN A 28 3.60 0.12 0.85
N ILE A 29 3.02 1.02 0.04
CA ILE A 29 3.70 2.24 -0.41
C ILE A 29 2.85 3.47 -0.06
N GLY A 30 3.47 4.49 0.54
CA GLY A 30 2.81 5.76 0.87
C GLY A 30 2.17 5.80 2.26
N ILE A 31 2.56 4.88 3.15
CA ILE A 31 2.06 4.84 4.52
C ILE A 31 2.49 6.11 5.28
N ARG A 32 1.53 6.76 5.95
CA ARG A 32 1.71 8.00 6.71
C ARG A 32 0.58 8.17 7.74
N GLY A 33 0.60 9.29 8.45
CA GLY A 33 -0.42 9.65 9.42
C GLY A 33 -0.04 9.28 10.85
N SER A 34 -0.80 9.80 11.81
CA SER A 34 -0.59 9.52 13.22
C SER A 34 -1.08 8.12 13.59
N SER A 35 -0.41 7.47 14.54
CA SER A 35 -0.80 6.16 15.07
C SER A 35 -1.02 6.22 16.57
N TYR A 36 -1.97 5.41 17.05
CA TYR A 36 -2.16 5.15 18.48
C TYR A 36 -1.14 4.14 19.04
N ASP A 37 -0.59 3.28 18.19
CA ASP A 37 0.48 2.35 18.54
C ASP A 37 1.85 3.04 18.40
N PRO A 38 2.76 2.96 19.38
CA PRO A 38 4.12 3.49 19.27
C PRO A 38 4.98 2.83 18.19
N HIS A 39 4.60 1.64 17.72
CA HIS A 39 5.29 0.87 16.68
C HIS A 39 4.30 0.42 15.59
N PRO A 40 3.65 1.35 14.86
CA PRO A 40 2.53 1.06 13.95
C PRO A 40 2.84 0.00 12.90
N TYR A 41 4.09 -0.07 12.46
CA TYR A 41 4.52 -0.92 11.36
C TYR A 41 5.10 -2.26 11.81
N LYS A 42 5.27 -2.46 13.13
CA LYS A 42 5.94 -3.64 13.68
C LYS A 42 5.26 -4.93 13.24
N TYR A 43 3.93 -4.98 13.26
CA TYR A 43 3.22 -6.18 12.84
C TYR A 43 3.53 -6.55 11.39
N CYS A 44 3.44 -5.59 10.47
CA CYS A 44 3.75 -5.80 9.05
C CYS A 44 5.20 -6.26 8.86
N GLN A 45 6.14 -5.61 9.55
CA GLN A 45 7.56 -5.97 9.52
C GLN A 45 7.81 -7.38 10.05
N ASP A 46 7.17 -7.77 11.15
CA ASP A 46 7.27 -9.10 11.74
C ASP A 46 6.70 -10.19 10.81
N GLN A 47 5.74 -9.86 9.93
CA GLN A 47 5.27 -10.78 8.87
C GLN A 47 6.23 -10.87 7.67
N GLY A 48 7.15 -9.92 7.53
CA GLY A 48 8.07 -9.82 6.39
C GLY A 48 7.61 -8.85 5.29
N PHE A 49 6.60 -8.02 5.55
CA PHE A 49 6.16 -7.01 4.59
C PHE A 49 7.21 -5.92 4.43
N ARG A 50 7.34 -5.39 3.22
CA ARG A 50 8.08 -4.14 2.97
C ARG A 50 7.11 -2.96 3.13
N VAL A 51 7.36 -2.10 4.11
CA VAL A 51 6.60 -0.87 4.33
C VAL A 51 7.45 0.31 3.84
N VAL A 52 6.94 1.05 2.85
CA VAL A 52 7.55 2.26 2.30
C VAL A 52 6.74 3.47 2.75
N LEU A 53 7.35 4.30 3.59
CA LEU A 53 6.70 5.47 4.16
C LEU A 53 6.60 6.62 3.14
N ALA A 54 5.65 7.52 3.31
CA ALA A 54 5.48 8.67 2.41
C ALA A 54 6.73 9.56 2.35
N GLU A 55 7.45 9.71 3.47
CA GLU A 55 8.73 10.42 3.57
C GLU A 55 9.81 9.84 2.64
N GLU A 56 9.76 8.53 2.39
CA GLU A 56 10.65 7.85 1.45
C GLU A 56 10.26 8.13 -0.02
N CYS A 57 9.08 8.68 -0.26
CA CYS A 57 8.59 9.03 -1.59
C CYS A 57 8.75 10.52 -1.91
N TRP A 58 8.82 11.40 -0.91
CA TRP A 58 8.83 12.84 -1.14
C TRP A 58 10.01 13.31 -2.00
N GLY A 59 9.71 14.23 -2.93
CA GLY A 59 10.70 14.93 -3.76
C GLY A 59 11.44 14.06 -4.79
N ARG A 60 11.03 12.81 -5.02
CA ARG A 60 11.73 11.88 -5.92
C ARG A 60 10.78 11.06 -6.81
N SER A 61 11.33 10.58 -7.93
CA SER A 61 10.66 9.59 -8.79
C SER A 61 10.61 8.23 -8.12
N LEU A 62 9.49 7.51 -8.28
CA LEU A 62 9.26 6.17 -7.76
C LEU A 62 9.58 5.06 -8.80
N VAL A 63 10.08 5.43 -9.97
CA VAL A 63 10.51 4.44 -10.99
C VAL A 63 11.59 3.49 -10.46
N PRO A 64 12.64 3.94 -9.73
CA PRO A 64 13.63 3.03 -9.14
C PRO A 64 13.01 2.08 -8.10
N LEU A 65 12.14 2.60 -7.23
CA LEU A 65 11.40 1.80 -6.25
C LEU A 65 10.61 0.68 -6.94
N MET A 66 9.89 0.98 -8.02
CA MET A 66 9.16 -0.05 -8.76
C MET A 66 10.07 -1.09 -9.42
N GLY A 67 11.32 -0.74 -9.75
CA GLY A 67 12.33 -1.71 -10.16
C GLY A 67 12.65 -2.74 -9.08
N GLU A 68 12.73 -2.31 -7.82
CA GLU A 68 12.93 -3.19 -6.67
C GLU A 68 11.70 -4.02 -6.36
N VAL A 69 10.51 -3.39 -6.39
CA VAL A 69 9.23 -4.09 -6.19
C VAL A 69 9.08 -5.21 -7.21
N ARG A 70 9.38 -4.97 -8.49
CA ARG A 70 9.32 -6.04 -9.51
C ARG A 70 10.27 -7.20 -9.21
N LYS A 71 11.50 -6.93 -8.77
CA LYS A 71 12.45 -7.97 -8.38
C LYS A 71 11.93 -8.79 -7.19
N GLN A 72 11.34 -8.12 -6.19
CA GLN A 72 10.76 -8.78 -5.03
C GLN A 72 9.55 -9.65 -5.41
N MET A 73 8.69 -9.18 -6.31
CA MET A 73 7.52 -9.93 -6.76
C MET A 73 7.90 -11.12 -7.64
N GLY A 74 8.94 -11.03 -8.48
CA GLY A 74 9.29 -12.09 -9.43
C GLY A 74 8.13 -12.44 -10.38
N ASP A 75 8.10 -13.68 -10.85
CA ASP A 75 7.15 -14.12 -11.89
C ASP A 75 5.84 -14.74 -11.37
N LYS A 76 5.70 -14.90 -10.04
CA LYS A 76 4.46 -15.49 -9.49
C LYS A 76 3.28 -14.49 -9.53
N PRO A 77 2.03 -14.95 -9.40
CA PRO A 77 0.85 -14.10 -9.30
C PRO A 77 1.02 -12.93 -8.32
N VAL A 78 0.51 -11.77 -8.71
CA VAL A 78 0.47 -10.52 -7.93
C VAL A 78 -0.94 -9.92 -8.03
N TYR A 79 -1.46 -9.45 -6.90
CA TYR A 79 -2.69 -8.67 -6.83
C TYR A 79 -2.33 -7.21 -6.51
N ILE A 80 -3.06 -6.25 -7.09
CA ILE A 80 -2.86 -4.82 -6.83
C ILE A 80 -4.12 -4.26 -6.15
N SER A 81 -3.99 -3.76 -4.93
CA SER A 81 -5.05 -2.99 -4.29
C SER A 81 -4.63 -1.52 -4.23
N PHE A 82 -5.48 -0.63 -4.74
CA PHE A 82 -5.22 0.81 -4.77
C PHE A 82 -6.24 1.55 -3.89
N ASP A 83 -5.79 2.01 -2.73
CA ASP A 83 -6.56 2.91 -1.88
C ASP A 83 -6.39 4.36 -2.35
N ILE A 84 -7.50 5.05 -2.61
CA ILE A 84 -7.47 6.43 -3.11
C ILE A 84 -6.90 7.39 -2.06
N ASP A 85 -6.96 7.05 -0.77
CA ASP A 85 -6.43 7.88 0.33
C ASP A 85 -4.89 7.88 0.39
N GLY A 86 -4.23 7.01 -0.38
CA GLY A 86 -2.78 7.06 -0.62
C GLY A 86 -2.34 8.34 -1.34
N LEU A 87 -3.23 8.98 -2.10
CA LEU A 87 -3.00 10.28 -2.72
C LEU A 87 -3.18 11.41 -1.71
N ASP A 88 -2.49 12.53 -1.96
CA ASP A 88 -2.72 13.74 -1.18
C ASP A 88 -4.18 14.23 -1.35
N PRO A 89 -4.84 14.73 -0.29
CA PRO A 89 -6.19 15.28 -0.35
C PRO A 89 -6.35 16.44 -1.35
N ALA A 90 -5.27 17.12 -1.74
CA ALA A 90 -5.28 18.08 -2.83
C ALA A 90 -5.72 17.47 -4.18
N TYR A 91 -5.58 16.15 -4.34
CA TYR A 91 -5.93 15.41 -5.56
C TYR A 91 -7.08 14.42 -5.35
N ALA A 92 -7.22 13.86 -4.15
CA ALA A 92 -8.28 12.91 -3.79
C ALA A 92 -9.03 13.34 -2.51
N PRO A 93 -9.82 14.43 -2.55
CA PRO A 93 -10.51 14.91 -1.36
C PRO A 93 -11.72 14.05 -0.95
N GLY A 94 -12.29 13.26 -1.87
CA GLY A 94 -13.46 12.41 -1.65
C GLY A 94 -13.08 11.02 -1.16
N THR A 95 -12.65 10.92 0.10
CA THR A 95 -12.35 9.66 0.80
C THR A 95 -12.69 9.75 2.28
N GLY A 96 -12.91 8.61 2.95
CA GLY A 96 -13.33 8.56 4.35
C GLY A 96 -12.24 8.94 5.35
N THR A 97 -10.97 8.66 5.04
CA THR A 97 -9.82 8.84 5.95
C THR A 97 -8.68 9.65 5.30
N PRO A 98 -8.90 10.93 4.97
CA PRO A 98 -7.88 11.73 4.31
C PRO A 98 -6.70 12.04 5.24
N GLU A 99 -5.48 11.73 4.78
CA GLU A 99 -4.22 12.08 5.46
C GLU A 99 -3.41 13.06 4.60
N ILE A 100 -2.92 14.16 5.15
CA ILE A 100 -2.16 15.16 4.38
C ILE A 100 -0.77 14.64 3.94
N ALA A 101 -0.11 15.36 3.02
CA ALA A 101 1.25 15.08 2.55
C ALA A 101 1.40 13.70 1.87
N GLY A 102 0.38 13.33 1.09
CA GLY A 102 0.29 12.07 0.36
C GLY A 102 1.05 12.04 -0.96
N LEU A 103 0.83 10.98 -1.74
CA LEU A 103 1.43 10.84 -3.06
C LEU A 103 0.78 11.81 -4.06
N THR A 104 1.58 12.26 -5.03
CA THR A 104 1.07 12.99 -6.18
C THR A 104 0.51 12.03 -7.25
N PRO A 105 -0.39 12.49 -8.14
CA PRO A 105 -0.87 11.68 -9.26
C PRO A 105 0.25 11.19 -10.18
N ALA A 106 1.33 11.98 -10.34
CA ALA A 106 2.49 11.58 -11.11
C ALA A 106 3.19 10.35 -10.49
N GLN A 107 3.40 10.36 -9.16
CA GLN A 107 3.99 9.24 -8.44
C GLN A 107 3.08 7.99 -8.47
N ALA A 108 1.77 8.15 -8.32
CA ALA A 108 0.83 7.05 -8.47
C ALA A 108 0.89 6.42 -9.87
N LEU A 109 0.99 7.23 -10.93
CA LEU A 109 1.18 6.74 -12.28
C LEU A 109 2.53 6.05 -12.49
N GLU A 110 3.61 6.51 -11.87
CA GLU A 110 4.91 5.82 -11.88
C GLU A 110 4.80 4.43 -11.22
N ILE A 111 4.07 4.32 -10.11
CA ILE A 111 3.80 3.03 -9.45
C ILE A 111 3.00 2.11 -10.38
N ILE A 112 1.83 2.55 -10.84
CA ILE A 112 0.92 1.74 -11.67
C ILE A 112 1.61 1.30 -12.97
N ARG A 113 2.27 2.22 -13.69
CA ARG A 113 3.00 1.88 -14.92
C ARG A 113 4.23 1.01 -14.63
N GLY A 114 4.81 1.16 -13.44
CA GLY A 114 5.91 0.32 -12.94
C GLY A 114 5.52 -1.14 -12.73
N CYS A 115 4.23 -1.48 -12.65
CA CYS A 115 3.77 -2.87 -12.58
C CYS A 115 3.87 -3.62 -13.93
N LYS A 116 4.19 -2.93 -15.03
CA LYS A 116 4.38 -3.58 -16.35
C LYS A 116 5.39 -4.73 -16.25
N GLY A 117 4.97 -5.91 -16.73
CA GLY A 117 5.77 -7.13 -16.74
C GLY A 117 5.52 -8.06 -15.55
N LEU A 118 4.77 -7.63 -14.53
CA LEU A 118 4.31 -8.53 -13.47
C LEU A 118 3.16 -9.43 -13.94
N ASN A 119 3.06 -10.61 -13.34
CA ASN A 119 1.93 -11.51 -13.50
C ASN A 119 0.73 -11.03 -12.66
N ILE A 120 0.06 -9.98 -13.11
CA ILE A 120 -1.10 -9.40 -12.41
C ILE A 120 -2.33 -10.29 -12.63
N VAL A 121 -2.88 -10.83 -11.54
CA VAL A 121 -4.04 -11.73 -11.56
C VAL A 121 -5.35 -11.05 -11.15
N GLY A 122 -5.29 -9.81 -10.66
CA GLY A 122 -6.45 -9.02 -10.29
C GLY A 122 -6.05 -7.66 -9.72
N CYS A 123 -7.02 -6.76 -9.66
CA CYS A 123 -6.86 -5.48 -8.98
C CYS A 123 -8.19 -4.90 -8.52
N ASP A 124 -8.12 -3.99 -7.55
CA ASP A 124 -9.22 -3.12 -7.12
C ASP A 124 -8.76 -1.66 -6.92
N LEU A 125 -9.74 -0.76 -6.91
CA LEU A 125 -9.62 0.62 -6.47
C LEU A 125 -10.71 0.87 -5.44
N VAL A 126 -10.33 1.34 -4.25
CA VAL A 126 -11.20 1.42 -3.07
C VAL A 126 -11.25 2.83 -2.48
N GLU A 127 -12.16 3.02 -1.52
CA GLU A 127 -12.29 4.22 -0.66
C GLU A 127 -12.61 5.56 -1.36
N VAL A 128 -13.13 5.51 -2.60
CA VAL A 128 -13.79 6.68 -3.22
C VAL A 128 -15.15 6.91 -2.55
N ALA A 129 -15.37 8.13 -2.05
CA ALA A 129 -16.59 8.53 -1.34
C ALA A 129 -17.22 9.81 -1.91
#